data_AF-A0A147EYZ4-F1
#
_entry.id   AF-A0A147EYZ4-F1
#
_cell.length_a   1.000
_cell.length_b   1.000
_cell.length_c   1.000
_cell.angle_alpha   90.00
_cell.angle_beta   90.00
_cell.angle_gamma   90.00
#
_symmetry.space_group_name_H-M   'P 1'
#
loop_
_entity.id
_entity.type
_entity.pdbx_description
1 polymer ?
#
loop_
_entity_poly.entity_id
_entity_poly.type
_entity_poly.pdbx_seq_one_letter_code
_entity_poly.pdbx_strand_id
1 'polypeptide(L)'
;MNHRTVLERADHSGFHMVVNGRHPVGYCADHAPHETEAEARECFGQYQRDRVRERGQASWTTCMLKGCTAPARRVFEIEGDGYALAVLCEEHATKENAMQVMHLDGPAGDAWFS
;
A
#
# COMPACT_ATOMS: atom_id res chain seq x y z
N MET A 1 -7.67 14.25 3.46
CA MET A 1 -7.30 12.84 3.63
C MET A 1 -7.90 12.09 2.45
N ASN A 2 -7.09 11.34 1.69
CA ASN A 2 -7.55 10.71 0.46
C ASN A 2 -8.14 9.33 0.77
N HIS A 3 -9.46 9.20 0.66
CA HIS A 3 -10.15 7.93 0.88
C HIS A 3 -10.04 7.07 -0.37
N ARG A 4 -9.50 5.85 -0.26
CA ARG A 4 -9.39 4.90 -1.37
C ARG A 4 -10.40 3.78 -1.16
N THR A 5 -11.21 3.51 -2.18
CA THR A 5 -12.24 2.47 -2.12
C THR A 5 -12.51 1.94 -3.52
N VAL A 6 -13.11 0.75 -3.61
CA VAL A 6 -13.57 0.21 -4.89
C VAL A 6 -14.92 0.84 -5.25
N LEU A 7 -15.09 1.20 -6.51
CA LEU A 7 -16.35 1.72 -7.01
C LEU A 7 -16.71 1.03 -8.33
N GLU A 8 -17.92 0.49 -8.40
CA GLU A 8 -18.53 0.09 -9.67
C GLU A 8 -18.88 1.34 -10.47
N ARG A 9 -18.57 1.34 -11.76
CA ARG A 9 -18.95 2.44 -12.65
C ARG A 9 -20.47 2.50 -12.81
N ALA A 10 -21.00 3.72 -12.98
CA ALA A 10 -22.44 3.95 -13.13
C ALA A 10 -23.07 3.27 -14.36
N ASP A 11 -22.24 2.88 -15.34
CA ASP A 11 -22.65 2.14 -16.54
C ASP A 11 -22.56 0.61 -16.37
N HIS A 12 -22.26 0.11 -15.16
CA HIS A 12 -22.05 -1.30 -14.85
C HIS A 12 -20.95 -1.98 -15.69
N SER A 13 -20.02 -1.19 -16.24
CA SER A 13 -18.90 -1.73 -17.04
C SER A 13 -17.79 -2.37 -16.20
N GLY A 14 -17.90 -2.35 -14.87
CA GLY A 14 -16.97 -2.98 -13.95
C GLY A 14 -16.46 -2.04 -12.86
N PHE A 15 -15.36 -2.44 -12.22
CA PHE A 15 -14.84 -1.89 -10.97
C PHE A 15 -13.46 -1.26 -11.13
N HIS A 16 -13.25 -0.14 -10.44
CA HIS A 16 -11.94 0.46 -10.28
C HIS A 16 -11.68 0.79 -8.80
N MET A 17 -10.41 0.76 -8.41
CA MET A 17 -9.99 1.46 -7.20
C MET A 17 -10.00 2.95 -7.48
N VAL A 18 -10.70 3.74 -6.68
CA VAL A 18 -10.84 5.18 -6.84
C VAL A 18 -10.38 5.95 -5.61
N VAL A 19 -9.94 7.19 -5.82
CA VAL A 19 -9.67 8.15 -4.73
C VAL A 19 -10.84 9.13 -4.59
N ASN A 20 -11.28 9.34 -3.35
CA ASN A 20 -12.38 10.23 -2.97
C ASN A 20 -13.67 9.98 -3.78
N GLY A 21 -13.91 8.74 -4.19
CA GLY A 21 -15.10 8.31 -4.94
C GLY A 21 -15.22 8.86 -6.36
N ARG A 22 -14.11 9.31 -6.98
CA ARG A 22 -14.17 10.03 -8.27
C ARG A 22 -13.31 9.44 -9.37
N HIS A 23 -12.00 9.33 -9.15
CA HIS A 23 -11.05 9.02 -10.21
C HIS A 23 -10.32 7.72 -9.91
N PRO A 24 -10.14 6.83 -10.92
CA PRO A 24 -9.29 5.66 -10.79
C PRO A 24 -7.89 6.04 -10.32
N VAL A 25 -7.27 5.17 -9.52
CA VAL A 25 -5.96 5.44 -8.90
C VAL A 25 -5.02 4.24 -9.06
N GLY A 26 -3.72 4.52 -9.11
CA GLY A 26 -2.71 3.50 -9.38
C GLY A 26 -2.88 2.93 -10.78
N TYR A 27 -2.63 1.63 -10.95
CA TYR A 27 -2.78 0.98 -12.25
C TYR A 27 -4.21 1.00 -12.81
N CYS A 28 -5.24 1.13 -11.95
CA CYS A 28 -6.63 1.29 -12.42
C CYS A 28 -6.83 2.53 -13.31
N ALA A 29 -5.94 3.52 -13.27
CA ALA A 29 -6.00 4.69 -14.15
C ALA A 29 -5.60 4.40 -15.60
N ASP A 30 -4.90 3.29 -15.84
CA ASP A 30 -4.23 2.99 -17.11
C ASP A 30 -4.92 1.88 -17.92
N HIS A 31 -6.01 1.29 -17.44
CA HIS A 31 -6.71 0.20 -18.12
C HIS A 31 -8.24 0.21 -17.90
N ALA A 32 -8.95 -0.63 -18.66
CA ALA A 32 -10.40 -0.79 -18.56
C ALA A 32 -10.85 -1.32 -17.17
N PRO A 33 -12.10 -1.08 -16.74
CA PRO A 33 -12.59 -1.57 -15.44
C PRO A 33 -12.45 -3.09 -15.28
N HIS A 34 -12.23 -3.53 -14.05
CA HIS A 34 -12.18 -4.95 -13.71
C HIS A 34 -13.57 -5.55 -13.65
N GLU A 35 -13.68 -6.86 -13.86
CA GLU A 35 -14.97 -7.56 -13.78
C GLU A 35 -15.46 -7.64 -12.34
N THR A 36 -14.54 -7.72 -11.37
CA THR A 36 -14.87 -7.88 -9.95
C THR A 36 -14.16 -6.86 -9.05
N GLU A 37 -14.74 -6.61 -7.87
CA GLU A 37 -14.09 -5.79 -6.85
C GLU A 37 -12.73 -6.35 -6.40
N ALA A 38 -12.62 -7.68 -6.30
CA ALA A 38 -11.41 -8.35 -5.85
C ALA A 38 -10.23 -8.10 -6.80
N GLU A 39 -10.48 -8.12 -8.11
CA GLU A 39 -9.48 -7.80 -9.13
C GLU A 39 -9.03 -6.35 -9.05
N ALA A 40 -9.94 -5.41 -8.80
CA ALA A 40 -9.59 -4.00 -8.60
C ALA A 40 -8.72 -3.79 -7.36
N ARG A 41 -9.01 -4.50 -6.26
CA ARG A 41 -8.20 -4.48 -5.04
C ARG A 41 -6.83 -5.10 -5.25
N GLU A 42 -6.73 -6.19 -6.00
CA GLU A 42 -5.45 -6.83 -6.29
C GLU A 42 -4.59 -5.97 -7.22
N CYS A 43 -5.19 -5.36 -8.25
CA CYS A 43 -4.51 -4.43 -9.16
C CYS A 43 -3.91 -3.24 -8.39
N PHE A 44 -4.69 -2.65 -7.48
CA PHE A 44 -4.17 -1.58 -6.63
C PHE A 44 -3.14 -2.06 -5.60
N GLY A 45 -3.31 -3.26 -5.04
CA GLY A 45 -2.33 -3.90 -4.16
C GLY A 45 -0.98 -4.08 -4.86
N GLN A 46 -0.99 -4.54 -6.11
CA GLN A 46 0.20 -4.67 -6.93
C GLN A 46 0.87 -3.31 -7.16
N TYR A 47 0.10 -2.27 -7.49
CA TYR A 47 0.60 -0.89 -7.60
C TYR A 47 1.33 -0.43 -6.31
N GLN A 48 0.78 -0.76 -5.13
CA GLN A 48 1.41 -0.41 -3.85
C GLN A 48 2.73 -1.18 -3.64
N ARG A 49 2.75 -2.49 -3.88
CA ARG A 49 3.95 -3.35 -3.74
C ARG A 49 5.08 -2.89 -4.66
N ASP A 50 4.76 -2.54 -5.89
CA ASP A 50 5.77 -2.09 -6.87
C ASP A 50 6.41 -0.76 -6.47
N ARG A 51 5.67 0.09 -5.74
CA ARG A 51 6.13 1.41 -5.29
C ARG A 51 6.74 1.44 -3.88
N VAL A 52 6.89 0.29 -3.22
CA VAL A 52 7.64 0.22 -1.96
C VAL A 52 9.11 0.51 -2.22
N ARG A 53 9.66 1.51 -1.52
CA ARG A 53 11.06 1.95 -1.64
C ARG A 53 11.65 2.37 -0.30
N GLU A 54 12.97 2.34 -0.19
CA GLU A 54 13.67 2.96 0.94
C GLU A 54 13.60 4.50 0.81
N ARG A 55 13.14 5.15 1.86
CA ARG A 55 12.99 6.62 1.96
C ARG A 55 14.17 7.27 2.68
N GLY A 56 14.77 6.57 3.65
CA GLY A 56 15.86 7.12 4.46
C GLY A 56 16.07 6.39 5.78
N GLN A 57 16.50 7.13 6.80
CA GLN A 57 16.87 6.59 8.11
C GLN A 57 15.95 7.06 9.24
N ALA A 58 15.81 6.24 10.29
CA ALA A 58 15.14 6.57 11.55
C ALA A 58 15.97 6.06 12.72
N SER A 59 15.97 6.78 13.84
CA SER A 59 16.73 6.41 15.04
C SER A 59 15.98 6.65 16.36
N TRP A 60 14.68 6.96 16.27
CA TRP A 60 13.83 7.35 17.41
C TRP A 60 12.87 6.23 17.83
N THR A 61 12.91 5.06 17.18
CA THR A 61 12.00 3.93 17.43
C THR A 61 12.70 2.58 17.23
N THR A 62 12.00 1.50 17.55
CA THR A 62 12.43 0.12 17.32
C THR A 62 11.93 -0.40 15.97
N CYS A 63 12.51 -1.52 15.53
CA CYS A 63 12.03 -2.26 14.38
C CYS A 63 10.54 -2.57 14.51
N MET A 64 9.78 -2.36 13.43
CA MET A 64 8.35 -2.65 13.36
C MET A 64 8.04 -4.11 13.02
N LEU A 65 9.03 -4.90 12.61
CA LEU A 65 8.83 -6.32 12.36
C LEU A 65 8.44 -7.02 13.67
N LYS A 66 7.31 -7.73 13.65
CA LYS A 66 6.73 -8.37 14.84
C LYS A 66 7.75 -9.27 15.54
N GLY A 67 7.97 -9.01 16.83
CA GLY A 67 8.92 -9.78 17.66
C GLY A 67 10.35 -9.25 17.66
N CYS A 68 10.68 -8.25 16.83
CA CYS A 68 11.98 -7.59 16.86
C CYS A 68 11.94 -6.36 17.78
N THR A 69 12.96 -6.18 18.62
CA THR A 69 13.11 -5.03 19.52
C THR A 69 14.37 -4.20 19.24
N ALA A 70 15.12 -4.57 18.19
CA ALA A 70 16.33 -3.85 17.80
C ALA A 70 16.01 -2.39 17.42
N PRO A 71 16.93 -1.44 17.66
CA PRO A 71 16.77 -0.07 17.22
C PRO A 71 16.58 -0.01 15.70
N ALA A 72 15.57 0.74 15.25
CA ALA A 72 15.38 0.95 13.83
C ALA A 72 16.50 1.81 13.25
N ARG A 73 16.74 1.63 11.95
CA ARG A 73 17.76 2.36 11.18
C ARG A 73 17.28 2.77 9.79
N ARG A 74 16.38 2.01 9.16
CA ARG A 74 15.92 2.22 7.79
C ARG A 74 14.41 2.47 7.76
N VAL A 75 13.98 3.33 6.85
CA VAL A 75 12.57 3.68 6.63
C VAL A 75 12.21 3.36 5.20
N PHE A 76 11.12 2.62 5.03
CA PHE A 76 10.49 2.34 3.75
C PHE A 76 9.14 3.06 3.69
N GLU A 77 8.73 3.43 2.48
CA GLU A 77 7.43 4.02 2.19
C GLU A 77 6.85 3.43 0.91
N ILE A 78 5.55 3.65 0.69
CA ILE A 78 4.94 3.55 -0.63
C ILE A 78 5.10 4.91 -1.31
N GLU A 79 5.79 4.96 -2.46
CA GLU A 79 6.07 6.23 -3.15
C GLU A 79 4.78 6.98 -3.53
N GLY A 80 4.62 8.20 -2.99
CA GLY A 80 3.48 9.08 -3.25
C GLY A 80 2.28 8.83 -2.33
N ASP A 81 2.36 7.87 -1.40
CA ASP A 81 1.33 7.64 -0.39
C ASP A 81 1.43 8.62 0.78
N GLY A 82 2.64 8.75 1.33
CA GLY A 82 2.97 9.68 2.42
C GLY A 82 2.57 9.23 3.83
N TYR A 83 1.85 8.11 3.99
CA TYR A 83 1.35 7.65 5.30
C TYR A 83 1.81 6.24 5.66
N ALA A 84 1.85 5.31 4.69
CA ALA A 84 2.36 3.97 4.91
C ALA A 84 3.88 4.00 5.05
N LEU A 85 4.37 3.66 6.24
CA LEU A 85 5.79 3.60 6.58
C LEU A 85 6.12 2.28 7.26
N ALA A 86 7.22 1.66 6.84
CA ALA A 86 7.85 0.57 7.58
C ALA A 86 9.21 1.03 8.11
N VAL A 87 9.41 0.93 9.41
CA VAL A 87 10.64 1.35 10.09
C VAL A 87 11.34 0.12 10.64
N LEU A 88 12.50 -0.22 10.07
CA LEU A 88 13.16 -1.51 10.25
C LEU A 88 14.59 -1.33 10.77
N CYS A 89 15.08 -2.29 11.56
CA CYS A 89 16.50 -2.37 11.89
C CYS A 89 17.31 -2.77 10.64
N GLU A 90 18.64 -2.67 10.72
CA GLU A 90 19.53 -2.94 9.59
C GLU A 90 19.43 -4.37 9.06
N GLU A 91 19.25 -5.35 9.95
CA GLU A 91 19.09 -6.77 9.59
C GLU A 91 17.77 -7.03 8.83
N HIS A 92 16.69 -6.34 9.22
CA HIS A 92 15.37 -6.56 8.63
C HIS A 92 15.03 -5.61 7.49
N ALA A 93 15.95 -4.71 7.09
CA ALA A 93 15.70 -3.66 6.11
C ALA A 93 15.62 -4.18 4.66
N THR A 94 14.57 -4.95 4.36
CA THR A 94 14.28 -5.49 3.03
C THR A 94 12.92 -4.99 2.53
N LYS A 95 12.75 -4.97 1.21
CA LYS A 95 11.45 -4.64 0.57
C LYS A 95 10.34 -5.59 1.03
N GLU A 96 10.67 -6.88 1.17
CA GLU A 96 9.72 -7.92 1.61
C GLU A 96 9.22 -7.67 3.04
N ASN A 97 10.13 -7.45 4.00
CA ASN A 97 9.74 -7.14 5.38
C ASN A 97 8.99 -5.80 5.46
N ALA A 98 9.33 -4.83 4.61
CA ALA A 98 8.60 -3.58 4.52
C ALA A 98 7.16 -3.78 4.03
N MET A 99 6.94 -4.62 3.02
CA MET A 99 5.60 -4.99 2.54
C MET A 99 4.79 -5.69 3.64
N GLN A 100 5.41 -6.61 4.37
CA GLN A 100 4.77 -7.30 5.50
C GLN A 100 4.35 -6.33 6.61
N VAL A 101 5.23 -5.42 7.02
CA VAL A 101 4.94 -4.40 8.04
C VAL A 101 3.84 -3.44 7.59
N MET A 102 3.80 -3.11 6.30
CA MET A 102 2.75 -2.28 5.72
C MET A 102 1.48 -3.05 5.34
N HIS A 103 1.42 -4.35 5.64
CA HIS A 103 0.28 -5.23 5.36
C HIS A 103 -0.12 -5.27 3.88
N LEU A 104 0.88 -5.36 2.98
CA LEU A 104 0.68 -5.39 1.52
C LEU A 104 0.60 -6.82 0.93
N ASP A 105 0.52 -7.82 1.80
CA ASP A 105 0.59 -9.26 1.46
C ASP A 105 -0.74 -9.80 0.90
N GLY A 106 -1.80 -8.98 0.88
CA GLY A 106 -3.13 -9.33 0.37
C GLY A 106 -3.71 -8.30 -0.61
N PRO A 107 -4.98 -8.48 -1.02
CA PRO A 107 -5.69 -7.48 -1.81
C PRO A 107 -5.78 -6.17 -1.05
N ALA A 108 -5.73 -5.04 -1.74
CA ALA A 108 -5.88 -3.75 -1.08
C ALA A 108 -7.25 -3.66 -0.36
N GLY A 109 -7.24 -3.57 0.96
CA GLY A 109 -8.42 -3.31 1.78
C GLY A 109 -8.91 -1.87 1.66
N ASP A 110 -10.10 -1.58 2.20
CA ASP A 110 -10.49 -0.19 2.46
C ASP A 110 -9.52 0.35 3.52
N ALA A 111 -8.57 1.16 3.07
CA ALA A 111 -7.47 1.59 3.92
C ALA A 111 -7.96 2.59 4.98
N TRP A 112 -8.36 2.07 6.14
CA TRP A 112 -8.36 2.76 7.42
C TRP A 112 -7.84 1.74 8.43
N PHE A 113 -6.64 1.97 8.96
CA PHE A 113 -6.02 1.27 10.10
C PHE A 113 -6.96 0.26 10.79
N SER A 114 -6.86 -1.02 10.43
CA SER A 114 -7.38 -2.12 11.25
C SER A 114 -6.33 -2.55 12.25
#